data_AF-A0A0C9MJU9-F1
#
_entry.id   AF-A0A0C9MJU9-F1
#
_cell.length_a   1.000
_cell.length_b   1.000
_cell.length_c   1.000
_cell.angle_alpha   90.00
_cell.angle_beta   90.00
_cell.angle_gamma   90.00
#
_symmetry.space_group_name_H-M   'P 1'
#
loop_
_entity.id
_entity.type
_entity.pdbx_description
1 polymer ?
#
loop_
_entity_poly.entity_id
_entity_poly.type
_entity_poly.pdbx_seq_one_letter_code
_entity_poly.pdbx_strand_id
1 'polypeptide(L)'
;MADAAVTIRTRKFLTNRLLQRKQMVVDVIHPGLANVSKDELRAKIGKMYKADKEVVSVFGFKTHFGGGKTTGFALIYDNVESLKKFEPKHRLVRIGLAEAPKGGRKQRKEKKNREKKFRGVRNSLVNIMKSVILLISTAITAAYCSKLVSIPFTAVDRKGIKAAGWGRKKLGALVDVPLENVDLAYLIDINIGTPPQLFTLLLDTGSSSTWVPIQGCGRYCGYPKHSLVPSNSSTFTTDNMVFSIRYGEGFSRGYYAKDTVTINGVSVPQVNFAVSDYNDGDLTMDGADGIFALGPDSLSIYNNPEKKVIPTFVTTMFEAGIIENNVFSVYFQPLAHDVREQKRINGEIVFGGVKESHIVSNVSYVPTTKQSNFKDYWAADIDAISVGNYTKTYDEKVVGMVDTGSTLVFLPREIISRVFKGVKGLRRDFSGQYIVPCLAKNLPNITITMNGKDYVITPENYVIKGGLLTFSPENCYTYLQESPPFVDAILGYGFLQQYVSVYDNENKRIGFADRASIE
;
A
#
# COMPACT_ATOMS: atom_id res chain seq x y z
N MET A 1 9.51 -44.72 2.16
CA MET A 1 9.39 -43.34 2.69
C MET A 1 8.46 -43.41 3.88
N ALA A 2 8.95 -43.13 5.09
CA ALA A 2 8.14 -43.19 6.30
C ALA A 2 7.11 -42.05 6.28
N ASP A 3 5.84 -42.39 6.48
CA ASP A 3 4.74 -41.42 6.64
C ASP A 3 5.06 -40.53 7.85
N ALA A 4 5.48 -39.29 7.61
CA ALA A 4 5.73 -38.34 8.69
C ALA A 4 4.39 -38.03 9.38
N ALA A 5 4.25 -38.43 10.65
CA ALA A 5 3.01 -38.33 11.40
C ALA A 5 2.57 -36.86 11.59
N VAL A 6 1.62 -36.41 10.78
CA VAL A 6 0.98 -35.10 10.93
C VAL A 6 0.05 -35.11 12.14
N THR A 7 0.38 -34.32 13.16
CA THR A 7 -0.41 -34.18 14.38
C THR A 7 -1.21 -32.88 14.34
N ILE A 8 -2.50 -32.94 14.66
CA ILE A 8 -3.39 -31.76 14.72
C ILE A 8 -3.76 -31.49 16.17
N ARG A 9 -3.61 -30.23 16.60
CA ARG A 9 -4.09 -29.71 17.87
C ARG A 9 -5.06 -28.57 17.62
N THR A 10 -6.08 -28.44 18.45
CA THR A 10 -7.08 -27.38 18.34
C THR A 10 -7.15 -26.57 19.63
N ARG A 11 -7.38 -25.25 19.51
CA ARG A 11 -7.50 -24.33 20.65
C ARG A 11 -8.48 -23.19 20.34
N LYS A 12 -8.87 -22.44 21.37
CA LYS A 12 -9.90 -21.38 21.28
C LYS A 12 -11.20 -21.88 20.62
N PHE A 13 -11.66 -23.06 21.04
CA PHE A 13 -12.89 -23.67 20.53
C PHE A 13 -14.12 -22.87 20.98
N LEU A 14 -14.99 -22.52 20.04
CA LEU A 14 -16.24 -21.80 20.28
C LEU A 14 -17.37 -22.43 19.48
N THR A 15 -18.51 -22.70 20.12
CA THR A 15 -19.74 -23.11 19.45
C THR A 15 -20.61 -21.88 19.19
N ASN A 16 -20.81 -21.52 17.92
CA ASN A 16 -21.69 -20.42 17.53
C ASN A 16 -23.03 -20.98 17.02
N ARG A 17 -24.06 -20.91 17.88
CA ARG A 17 -25.41 -21.39 17.55
C ARG A 17 -26.12 -20.57 16.47
N LEU A 18 -25.86 -19.26 16.39
CA LEU A 18 -26.47 -18.38 15.39
C LEU A 18 -26.00 -18.71 13.96
N LEU A 19 -24.75 -19.17 13.83
CA LEU A 19 -24.13 -19.53 12.56
C LEU A 19 -24.08 -21.05 12.32
N GLN A 20 -24.73 -21.84 13.19
CA GLN A 20 -24.79 -23.31 13.11
C GLN A 20 -23.41 -23.94 12.86
N ARG A 21 -22.41 -23.49 13.62
CA ARG A 21 -21.02 -23.94 13.45
C ARG A 21 -20.21 -23.95 14.74
N LYS A 22 -19.22 -24.84 14.78
CA LYS A 22 -18.09 -24.81 15.71
C LYS A 22 -16.91 -24.13 15.01
N GLN A 23 -16.21 -23.25 15.70
CA GLN A 23 -15.05 -22.55 15.18
C GLN A 23 -13.86 -22.69 16.12
N MET A 24 -12.67 -22.89 15.56
CA MET A 24 -11.45 -23.15 16.34
C MET A 24 -10.20 -22.71 15.60
N VAL A 25 -9.13 -22.47 16.35
CA VAL A 25 -7.77 -22.35 15.83
C VAL A 25 -7.17 -23.75 15.75
N VAL A 26 -6.54 -24.05 14.63
CA VAL A 26 -5.91 -25.34 14.34
C VAL A 26 -4.40 -25.16 14.24
N ASP A 27 -3.67 -25.84 15.10
CA ASP A 27 -2.22 -25.96 15.04
C ASP A 27 -1.86 -27.34 14.46
N VAL A 28 -1.25 -27.36 13.29
CA VAL A 28 -0.82 -28.57 12.56
C VAL A 28 0.68 -28.72 12.72
N ILE A 29 1.13 -29.84 13.26
CA ILE A 29 2.55 -30.20 13.42
C ILE A 29 2.88 -31.26 12.37
N HIS A 30 3.78 -30.96 11.46
CA HIS A 30 4.13 -31.78 10.30
C HIS A 30 5.65 -31.81 10.06
N PRO A 31 6.42 -32.48 10.95
CA PRO A 31 7.88 -32.48 10.87
C PRO A 31 8.34 -33.11 9.56
N GLY A 32 9.24 -32.43 8.83
CA GLY A 32 9.77 -32.93 7.55
C GLY A 32 8.90 -32.71 6.30
N LEU A 33 7.70 -32.14 6.45
CA LEU A 33 6.85 -31.72 5.32
C LEU A 33 6.79 -30.21 5.20
N ALA A 34 6.87 -29.70 3.96
CA ALA A 34 6.77 -28.26 3.69
C ALA A 34 5.37 -27.72 4.03
N ASN A 35 4.31 -28.45 3.68
CA ASN A 35 2.93 -28.15 4.04
C ASN A 35 2.07 -29.42 4.05
N VAL A 36 0.85 -29.30 4.58
CA VAL A 36 -0.18 -30.36 4.53
C VAL A 36 -1.33 -29.87 3.66
N SER A 37 -1.86 -30.74 2.80
CA SER A 37 -2.95 -30.35 1.92
C SER A 37 -4.21 -29.99 2.74
N LYS A 38 -4.94 -28.96 2.32
CA LYS A 38 -6.19 -28.56 3.00
C LYS A 38 -7.23 -29.65 2.97
N ASP A 39 -7.21 -30.48 1.93
CA ASP A 39 -8.13 -31.60 1.77
C ASP A 39 -7.90 -32.70 2.83
N GLU A 40 -6.64 -33.01 3.09
CA GLU A 40 -6.23 -33.93 4.16
C GLU A 40 -6.54 -33.37 5.56
N LEU A 41 -6.32 -32.08 5.79
CA LEU A 41 -6.67 -31.42 7.05
C LEU A 41 -8.18 -31.47 7.33
N ARG A 42 -9.01 -31.26 6.31
CA ARG A 42 -10.48 -31.38 6.44
C ARG A 42 -10.88 -32.80 6.84
N ALA A 43 -10.28 -33.81 6.22
CA ALA A 43 -10.57 -35.21 6.54
C ALA A 43 -10.16 -35.56 7.99
N LYS A 44 -8.96 -35.14 8.43
CA LYS A 44 -8.46 -35.39 9.79
C LYS A 44 -9.27 -34.65 10.87
N ILE A 45 -9.63 -33.40 10.64
CA ILE A 45 -10.47 -32.61 11.55
C ILE A 45 -11.89 -33.17 11.61
N GLY A 46 -12.46 -33.56 10.46
CA GLY A 46 -13.76 -34.24 10.40
C GLY A 46 -13.78 -35.50 11.26
N LYS A 47 -12.76 -36.37 11.13
CA LYS A 47 -12.61 -37.57 11.96
C LYS A 47 -12.50 -37.24 13.45
N MET A 48 -11.73 -36.21 13.83
CA MET A 48 -11.52 -35.80 15.22
C MET A 48 -12.81 -35.32 15.90
N TYR A 49 -13.70 -34.66 15.15
CA TYR A 49 -14.94 -34.09 15.68
C TYR A 49 -16.21 -34.85 15.25
N LYS A 50 -16.07 -36.05 14.69
CA LYS A 50 -17.17 -36.88 14.18
C LYS A 50 -18.09 -36.11 13.22
N ALA A 51 -17.48 -35.39 12.27
CA ALA A 51 -18.17 -34.61 11.26
C ALA A 51 -17.67 -34.99 9.86
N ASP A 52 -18.55 -34.91 8.87
CA ASP A 52 -18.18 -35.20 7.49
C ASP A 52 -17.20 -34.16 6.94
N LYS A 53 -16.26 -34.60 6.11
CA LYS A 53 -15.26 -33.73 5.46
C LYS A 53 -15.91 -32.55 4.71
N GLU A 54 -17.11 -32.76 4.18
CA GLU A 54 -17.86 -31.78 3.38
C GLU A 54 -18.33 -30.57 4.19
N VAL A 55 -18.62 -30.77 5.49
CA VAL A 55 -19.06 -29.69 6.40
C VAL A 55 -17.91 -28.99 7.12
N VAL A 56 -16.67 -29.42 6.88
CA VAL A 56 -15.46 -28.81 7.45
C VAL A 56 -14.85 -27.83 6.45
N SER A 57 -14.74 -26.56 6.84
CA SER A 57 -14.01 -25.52 6.09
C SER A 57 -12.75 -25.11 6.85
N VAL A 58 -11.61 -25.08 6.15
CA VAL A 58 -10.31 -24.77 6.75
C VAL A 58 -9.64 -23.64 5.96
N PHE A 59 -9.17 -22.59 6.64
CA PHE A 59 -8.68 -21.37 5.99
C PHE A 59 -7.65 -20.63 6.85
N GLY A 60 -6.97 -19.64 6.25
CA GLY A 60 -6.03 -18.77 6.97
C GLY A 60 -4.79 -19.47 7.53
N PHE A 61 -4.35 -20.59 6.94
CA PHE A 61 -3.15 -21.28 7.40
C PHE A 61 -1.87 -20.49 7.11
N LYS A 62 -1.05 -20.29 8.13
CA LYS A 62 0.29 -19.70 8.09
C LYS A 62 1.30 -20.71 8.65
N THR A 63 2.30 -21.06 7.86
CA THR A 63 3.39 -21.97 8.26
C THR A 63 4.46 -21.18 9.00
N HIS A 64 4.93 -21.68 10.15
CA HIS A 64 6.01 -21.08 10.91
C HIS A 64 7.33 -21.13 10.11
N PHE A 65 8.17 -20.11 10.31
CA PHE A 65 9.50 -20.05 9.75
C PHE A 65 10.32 -21.29 10.16
N GLY A 66 10.97 -21.93 9.19
CA GLY A 66 11.64 -23.23 9.37
C GLY A 66 10.77 -24.48 9.11
N GLY A 67 9.48 -24.32 8.77
CA GLY A 67 8.59 -25.44 8.47
C GLY A 67 8.15 -26.22 9.72
N GLY A 68 7.54 -27.39 9.53
CA GLY A 68 7.21 -28.30 10.64
C GLY A 68 6.00 -27.93 11.50
N LYS A 69 5.53 -26.68 11.47
CA LYS A 69 4.30 -26.26 12.16
C LYS A 69 3.53 -25.23 11.35
N THR A 70 2.21 -25.41 11.21
CA THR A 70 1.29 -24.47 10.54
C THR A 70 0.12 -24.16 11.46
N THR A 71 -0.30 -22.90 11.53
CA THR A 71 -1.45 -22.46 12.33
C THR A 71 -2.53 -21.88 11.42
N GLY A 72 -3.80 -22.19 11.65
CA GLY A 72 -4.90 -21.72 10.83
C GLY A 72 -6.24 -21.81 11.55
N PHE A 73 -7.33 -21.71 10.81
CA PHE A 73 -8.69 -21.75 11.34
C PHE A 73 -9.48 -22.90 10.72
N ALA A 74 -10.35 -23.50 11.52
CA ALA A 74 -11.34 -24.46 11.05
C ALA A 74 -12.75 -24.09 11.54
N LEU A 75 -13.71 -24.25 10.64
CA LEU A 75 -15.14 -24.15 10.88
C LEU A 75 -15.76 -25.51 10.58
N ILE A 76 -16.55 -26.03 11.50
CA ILE A 76 -17.32 -27.26 11.34
C ILE A 76 -18.79 -26.85 11.42
N TYR A 77 -19.49 -26.94 10.30
CA TYR A 77 -20.90 -26.61 10.23
C TYR A 77 -21.76 -27.81 10.63
N ASP A 78 -22.95 -27.55 11.15
CA ASP A 78 -23.87 -28.61 11.56
C ASP A 78 -24.41 -29.40 10.35
N ASN A 79 -24.55 -28.75 9.18
CA ASN A 79 -24.95 -29.38 7.92
C ASN A 79 -24.43 -28.60 6.68
N VAL A 80 -24.54 -29.20 5.49
CA VAL A 80 -24.07 -28.62 4.22
C VAL A 80 -24.84 -27.34 3.84
N GLU A 81 -26.12 -27.23 4.23
CA GLU A 81 -26.94 -26.05 3.97
C GLU A 81 -26.44 -24.83 4.75
N SER A 82 -26.09 -25.02 6.02
CA SER A 82 -25.51 -24.00 6.89
C SER A 82 -24.16 -23.54 6.35
N LEU A 83 -23.35 -24.47 5.85
CA LEU A 83 -22.10 -24.16 5.18
C LEU A 83 -22.35 -23.30 3.93
N LYS A 84 -23.29 -23.67 3.05
CA LYS A 84 -23.63 -22.87 1.85
C LYS A 84 -24.21 -21.49 2.19
N LYS A 85 -24.93 -21.37 3.31
CA LYS A 85 -25.58 -20.12 3.75
C LYS A 85 -24.59 -19.13 4.36
N PHE A 86 -23.68 -19.60 5.21
CA PHE A 86 -22.84 -18.72 6.04
C PHE A 86 -21.37 -18.65 5.60
N GLU A 87 -20.89 -19.58 4.78
CA GLU A 87 -19.53 -19.53 4.26
C GLU A 87 -19.46 -18.55 3.06
N PRO A 88 -18.44 -17.67 3.00
CA PRO A 88 -18.23 -16.79 1.86
C PRO A 88 -18.16 -17.53 0.52
N LYS A 89 -18.83 -17.01 -0.51
CA LYS A 89 -18.94 -17.64 -1.85
C LYS A 89 -17.59 -18.04 -2.46
N HIS A 90 -16.55 -17.24 -2.29
CA HIS A 90 -15.21 -17.55 -2.83
C HIS A 90 -14.58 -18.80 -2.18
N ARG A 91 -14.91 -19.11 -0.92
CA ARG A 91 -14.48 -20.35 -0.25
C ARG A 91 -15.30 -21.54 -0.71
N LEU A 92 -16.61 -21.37 -0.91
CA LEU A 92 -17.49 -22.38 -1.49
C LEU A 92 -17.04 -22.82 -2.89
N VAL A 93 -16.62 -21.88 -3.75
CA VAL A 93 -16.07 -22.17 -5.08
C VAL A 93 -14.76 -22.97 -4.97
N ARG A 94 -13.89 -22.65 -4.01
CA ARG A 94 -12.61 -23.31 -3.81
C ARG A 94 -12.75 -24.77 -3.32
N ILE A 95 -13.82 -25.09 -2.60
CA ILE A 95 -14.13 -26.45 -2.13
C ILE A 95 -15.09 -27.21 -3.07
N GLY A 96 -15.45 -26.62 -4.22
CA GLY A 96 -16.29 -27.26 -5.23
C GLY A 96 -17.80 -27.26 -4.93
N LEU A 97 -18.27 -26.50 -3.93
CA LEU A 97 -19.68 -26.46 -3.51
C LEU A 97 -20.48 -25.30 -4.09
N ALA A 98 -19.85 -24.44 -4.89
CA ALA A 98 -20.50 -23.40 -5.67
C ALA A 98 -19.83 -23.23 -7.04
N GLU A 99 -20.61 -22.95 -8.08
CA GLU A 99 -20.06 -22.57 -9.38
C GLU A 99 -19.49 -21.15 -9.31
N ALA A 100 -18.32 -20.95 -9.95
CA ALA A 100 -17.80 -19.60 -10.14
C ALA A 100 -18.81 -18.78 -10.96
N PRO A 101 -19.07 -17.51 -10.58
CA PRO A 101 -20.01 -16.67 -11.30
C PRO A 101 -19.62 -16.60 -12.78
N LYS A 102 -20.60 -16.90 -13.62
CA LYS A 102 -20.47 -16.91 -15.07
C LYS A 102 -20.23 -15.46 -15.53
N GLY A 103 -18.97 -15.12 -15.84
CA GLY A 103 -18.59 -13.80 -16.35
C GLY A 103 -19.47 -13.35 -17.52
N GLY A 104 -19.67 -12.04 -17.69
CA GLY A 104 -20.63 -11.47 -18.63
C GLY A 104 -20.49 -12.02 -20.06
N ARG A 105 -21.58 -12.00 -20.84
CA ARG A 105 -21.62 -12.53 -22.23
C ARG A 105 -20.46 -12.02 -23.10
N LYS A 106 -20.04 -10.76 -22.87
CA LYS A 106 -18.86 -10.14 -23.49
C LYS A 106 -17.54 -10.82 -23.10
N GLN A 107 -17.27 -10.99 -21.80
CA GLN A 107 -16.07 -11.68 -21.30
C GLN A 107 -16.00 -13.14 -21.78
N ARG A 108 -17.15 -13.82 -21.89
CA ARG A 108 -17.22 -15.18 -22.47
C ARG A 108 -16.92 -15.20 -23.97
N LYS A 109 -17.46 -14.23 -24.72
CA LYS A 109 -17.19 -14.07 -26.16
C LYS A 109 -15.71 -13.74 -26.40
N GLU A 110 -15.12 -12.90 -25.56
CA GLU A 110 -13.71 -12.53 -25.61
C GLU A 110 -12.79 -13.70 -25.25
N LYS A 111 -13.11 -14.48 -24.21
CA LYS A 111 -12.40 -15.72 -23.88
C LYS A 111 -12.47 -16.74 -25.04
N LYS A 112 -13.67 -16.96 -25.60
CA LYS A 112 -13.87 -17.86 -26.76
C LYS A 112 -13.16 -17.34 -28.02
N ASN A 113 -13.04 -16.02 -28.20
CA ASN A 113 -12.28 -15.41 -29.29
C ASN A 113 -10.76 -15.48 -29.09
N ARG A 114 -10.29 -15.47 -27.82
CA ARG A 114 -8.88 -15.74 -27.50
C ARG A 114 -8.51 -17.21 -27.73
N GLU A 115 -9.40 -18.13 -27.36
CA GLU A 115 -9.23 -19.58 -27.62
C GLU A 115 -9.24 -19.92 -29.11
N LYS A 116 -9.90 -19.12 -29.96
CA LYS A 116 -9.94 -19.30 -31.42
C LYS A 116 -8.70 -18.79 -32.17
N LYS A 117 -7.78 -18.06 -31.51
CA LYS A 117 -6.54 -17.60 -32.16
C LYS A 117 -5.50 -18.71 -32.14
N PHE A 118 -5.55 -19.60 -33.13
CA PHE A 118 -4.43 -20.49 -33.44
C PHE A 118 -3.32 -19.70 -34.15
N ARG A 119 -2.09 -19.80 -33.63
CA ARG A 119 -0.84 -19.36 -34.27
C ARG A 119 -0.26 -20.54 -35.05
N GLY A 120 -0.04 -20.39 -36.36
CA GLY A 120 0.75 -21.33 -37.17
C GLY A 120 0.13 -21.73 -38.53
N VAL A 121 1.00 -21.80 -39.54
CA VAL A 121 0.82 -22.01 -41.00
C VAL A 121 -0.31 -22.97 -41.41
N ARG A 122 -1.50 -22.43 -41.72
CA ARG A 122 -2.43 -22.99 -42.73
C ARG A 122 -3.43 -21.93 -43.21
N ASN A 123 -2.92 -20.82 -43.74
CA ASN A 123 -3.71 -19.65 -44.13
C ASN A 123 -4.24 -19.65 -45.58
N SER A 124 -4.06 -20.71 -46.37
CA SER A 124 -4.38 -20.67 -47.81
C SER A 124 -5.75 -21.20 -48.23
N LEU A 125 -6.59 -21.75 -47.34
CA LEU A 125 -7.86 -22.38 -47.76
C LEU A 125 -9.16 -21.72 -47.27
N VAL A 126 -9.11 -20.70 -46.40
CA VAL A 126 -10.34 -20.10 -45.81
C VAL A 126 -10.72 -18.75 -46.43
N ASN A 127 -9.82 -18.11 -47.20
CA ASN A 127 -10.09 -16.83 -47.85
C ASN A 127 -11.08 -16.92 -49.03
N ILE A 128 -11.47 -18.13 -49.46
CA ILE A 128 -12.46 -18.35 -50.53
C ILE A 128 -13.90 -18.37 -49.99
N MET A 129 -14.14 -18.58 -48.68
CA MET A 129 -15.50 -18.70 -48.12
C MET A 129 -16.10 -17.40 -47.54
N LYS A 130 -15.33 -16.30 -47.45
CA LYS A 130 -15.79 -15.07 -46.78
C LYS A 130 -16.57 -14.09 -47.65
N SER A 131 -16.64 -14.31 -48.96
CA SER A 131 -17.31 -13.39 -49.90
C SER A 131 -18.83 -13.56 -50.01
N VAL A 132 -19.46 -14.48 -49.25
CA VAL A 132 -20.89 -14.83 -49.46
C VAL A 132 -21.81 -14.48 -48.28
N ILE A 133 -21.31 -14.02 -47.13
CA ILE A 133 -22.16 -13.68 -45.96
C ILE A 133 -21.99 -12.19 -45.61
N LEU A 134 -22.10 -11.38 -46.65
CA LEU A 134 -22.38 -9.95 -46.60
C LEU A 134 -23.73 -9.79 -47.29
N LEU A 135 -24.83 -10.07 -46.59
CA LEU A 135 -26.22 -9.72 -46.91
C LEU A 135 -27.13 -10.43 -45.89
N ILE A 136 -28.17 -9.74 -45.40
CA ILE A 136 -29.15 -10.16 -44.36
C ILE A 136 -28.60 -9.95 -42.92
N SER A 137 -29.12 -9.10 -42.04
CA SER A 137 -30.34 -8.28 -42.01
C SER A 137 -30.18 -7.16 -40.98
N THR A 138 -30.65 -5.98 -41.36
CA THR A 138 -30.95 -4.82 -40.52
C THR A 138 -32.28 -5.00 -39.77
N ALA A 139 -32.40 -4.26 -38.65
CA ALA A 139 -33.62 -3.85 -37.93
C ALA A 139 -34.36 -4.89 -37.06
N ILE A 140 -34.60 -4.52 -35.79
CA ILE A 140 -35.95 -4.39 -35.19
C ILE A 140 -35.86 -3.99 -33.68
N THR A 141 -36.48 -2.84 -33.40
CA THR A 141 -37.15 -2.31 -32.19
C THR A 141 -36.45 -2.03 -30.86
N ALA A 142 -36.61 -0.75 -30.48
CA ALA A 142 -36.58 -0.17 -29.15
C ALA A 142 -37.83 -0.48 -28.29
N ALA A 143 -37.78 -0.02 -27.04
CA ALA A 143 -38.81 0.09 -25.99
C ALA A 143 -38.83 -1.04 -24.94
N TYR A 144 -38.27 -0.76 -23.76
CA TYR A 144 -39.02 -0.62 -22.51
C TYR A 144 -38.10 -0.08 -21.41
N CYS A 145 -38.53 1.02 -20.79
CA CYS A 145 -37.88 1.72 -19.69
C CYS A 145 -38.41 1.17 -18.35
N SER A 146 -37.53 0.92 -17.38
CA SER A 146 -37.89 0.97 -15.96
C SER A 146 -36.71 1.52 -15.14
N LYS A 147 -37.07 2.48 -14.29
CA LYS A 147 -36.22 3.36 -13.50
C LYS A 147 -35.13 2.61 -12.73
N LEU A 148 -33.88 2.91 -13.07
CA LEU A 148 -32.74 2.82 -12.14
C LEU A 148 -32.38 4.26 -11.76
N VAL A 149 -32.38 4.53 -10.46
CA VAL A 149 -31.70 5.70 -9.91
C VAL A 149 -30.22 5.53 -10.26
N SER A 150 -29.81 6.23 -11.32
CA SER A 150 -28.42 6.47 -11.64
C SER A 150 -27.89 7.42 -10.58
N ILE A 151 -27.18 6.90 -9.57
CA ILE A 151 -26.14 7.70 -8.95
C ILE A 151 -25.10 7.89 -10.07
N PRO A 152 -24.84 9.11 -10.55
CA PRO A 152 -23.71 9.31 -11.44
C PRO A 152 -22.48 8.99 -10.60
N PHE A 153 -21.91 7.80 -10.77
CA PHE A 153 -20.46 7.77 -10.84
C PHE A 153 -20.16 8.60 -12.07
N THR A 154 -19.82 9.86 -11.84
CA THR A 154 -18.93 10.55 -12.77
C THR A 154 -17.72 9.63 -12.86
N ALA A 155 -17.70 8.81 -13.91
CA ALA A 155 -16.45 8.37 -14.48
C ALA A 155 -15.76 9.69 -14.88
N VAL A 156 -14.99 10.24 -13.95
CA VAL A 156 -14.29 11.49 -14.20
C VAL A 156 -13.25 11.15 -15.25
N ASP A 157 -13.44 11.78 -16.39
CA ASP A 157 -12.59 11.71 -17.55
C ASP A 157 -11.14 11.91 -17.11
N ARG A 158 -10.30 10.87 -17.27
CA ARG A 158 -8.84 10.94 -17.03
C ARG A 158 -8.13 11.74 -18.12
N LYS A 159 -8.85 12.42 -19.01
CA LYS A 159 -8.30 13.35 -20.00
C LYS A 159 -8.12 14.73 -19.39
N GLY A 160 -7.01 14.87 -18.67
CA GLY A 160 -6.60 16.15 -18.09
C GLY A 160 -5.11 16.40 -18.04
N ILE A 161 -4.25 15.47 -18.50
CA ILE A 161 -2.85 15.78 -18.79
C ILE A 161 -2.76 15.85 -20.31
N LYS A 162 -3.06 17.03 -20.87
CA LYS A 162 -2.54 17.32 -22.21
C LYS A 162 -1.02 17.30 -22.06
N ALA A 163 -0.33 16.52 -22.90
CA ALA A 163 1.10 16.63 -23.05
C ALA A 163 1.42 18.12 -23.27
N ALA A 164 1.89 18.79 -22.22
CA ALA A 164 2.39 20.14 -22.34
C ALA A 164 3.52 20.07 -23.36
N GLY A 165 3.42 20.90 -24.40
CA GLY A 165 4.44 20.97 -25.43
C GLY A 165 5.82 21.09 -24.78
N TRP A 166 6.80 20.39 -25.35
CA TRP A 166 8.19 20.41 -24.89
C TRP A 166 8.74 21.85 -24.84
N GLY A 167 8.56 22.50 -23.69
CA GLY A 167 9.40 23.61 -23.27
C GLY A 167 10.57 23.01 -22.51
N ARG A 168 11.80 23.29 -22.93
CA ARG A 168 12.98 23.05 -22.10
C ARG A 168 12.81 23.90 -20.83
N LYS A 169 12.36 23.30 -19.72
CA LYS A 169 12.54 23.92 -18.39
C LYS A 169 14.06 24.15 -18.23
N LYS A 170 14.45 25.32 -17.71
CA LYS A 170 15.87 25.62 -17.43
C LYS A 170 16.45 24.48 -16.60
N LEU A 171 17.60 23.93 -17.01
CA LEU A 171 18.42 23.11 -16.14
C LEU A 171 18.70 23.91 -14.85
N GLY A 172 18.55 23.27 -13.70
CA GLY A 172 18.76 23.88 -12.38
C GLY A 172 17.51 24.47 -11.71
N ALA A 173 16.32 24.33 -12.29
CA ALA A 173 15.08 24.73 -11.63
C ALA A 173 14.54 23.63 -10.69
N LEU A 174 13.88 24.04 -9.60
CA LEU A 174 13.06 23.14 -8.79
C LEU A 174 12.04 22.40 -9.68
N VAL A 175 11.85 21.10 -9.42
CA VAL A 175 10.83 20.30 -10.09
C VAL A 175 9.74 19.98 -9.08
N ASP A 176 8.66 20.74 -9.13
CA ASP A 176 7.45 20.54 -8.34
C ASP A 176 6.50 19.55 -9.03
N VAL A 177 5.87 18.67 -8.26
CA VAL A 177 4.93 17.66 -8.76
C VAL A 177 3.73 17.58 -7.81
N PRO A 178 2.50 17.76 -8.32
CA PRO A 178 1.30 17.68 -7.49
C PRO A 178 1.08 16.27 -6.95
N LEU A 179 0.55 16.18 -5.74
CA LEU A 179 0.17 14.95 -5.06
C LEU A 179 -1.35 14.94 -4.82
N GLU A 180 -1.94 13.76 -4.94
CA GLU A 180 -3.37 13.52 -4.67
C GLU A 180 -3.49 12.61 -3.44
N ASN A 181 -4.20 13.06 -2.41
CA ASN A 181 -4.54 12.23 -1.26
C ASN A 181 -5.80 11.42 -1.59
N VAL A 182 -5.61 10.11 -1.69
CA VAL A 182 -6.69 9.15 -1.82
C VAL A 182 -6.81 8.40 -0.50
N ASP A 183 -7.82 8.76 0.30
CA ASP A 183 -8.19 8.05 1.53
C ASP A 183 -7.04 7.83 2.53
N LEU A 184 -6.28 8.90 2.81
CA LEU A 184 -5.05 8.87 3.62
C LEU A 184 -3.87 8.17 2.96
N ALA A 185 -3.71 8.30 1.65
CA ALA A 185 -2.47 7.98 0.96
C ALA A 185 -2.14 9.08 -0.06
N TYR A 186 -0.92 9.62 -0.02
CA TYR A 186 -0.50 10.59 -1.03
C TYR A 186 0.10 9.87 -2.23
N LEU A 187 -0.58 10.02 -3.36
CA LEU A 187 -0.24 9.37 -4.61
C LEU A 187 0.41 10.35 -5.59
N ILE A 188 1.31 9.82 -6.40
CA ILE A 188 2.05 10.54 -7.44
C ILE A 188 1.88 9.85 -8.79
N ASP A 189 1.56 10.65 -9.82
CA ASP A 189 1.48 10.16 -11.20
C ASP A 189 2.85 10.31 -11.89
N ILE A 190 3.37 9.20 -12.41
CA ILE A 190 4.61 9.16 -13.20
C ILE A 190 4.39 8.42 -14.51
N ASN A 191 5.26 8.64 -15.49
CA ASN A 191 5.28 7.83 -16.71
C ASN A 191 6.62 7.12 -16.84
N ILE A 192 6.61 5.84 -17.25
CA ILE A 192 7.81 5.04 -17.46
C ILE A 192 7.85 4.57 -18.92
N GLY A 193 8.98 4.76 -19.58
CA GLY A 193 9.28 4.20 -20.91
C GLY A 193 9.16 5.15 -22.09
N THR A 194 9.52 4.63 -23.26
CA THR A 194 9.47 5.34 -24.55
C THR A 194 8.79 4.46 -25.63
N PRO A 195 7.51 4.69 -25.96
CA PRO A 195 6.62 5.74 -25.45
C PRO A 195 6.25 5.58 -23.97
N PRO A 196 5.84 6.68 -23.29
CA PRO A 196 5.56 6.67 -21.86
C PRO A 196 4.31 5.85 -21.47
N GLN A 197 4.40 5.09 -20.39
CA GLN A 197 3.33 4.31 -19.76
C GLN A 197 3.00 4.91 -18.38
N LEU A 198 1.74 5.29 -18.14
CA LEU A 198 1.29 5.94 -16.91
C LEU A 198 1.21 4.96 -15.72
N PHE A 199 1.63 5.42 -14.55
CA PHE A 199 1.45 4.78 -13.25
C PHE A 199 1.08 5.80 -12.19
N THR A 200 0.24 5.39 -11.25
CA THR A 200 -0.07 6.14 -10.03
C THR A 200 0.57 5.40 -8.86
N LEU A 201 1.46 6.01 -8.08
CA LEU A 201 2.25 5.32 -7.05
C LEU A 201 2.09 5.95 -5.67
N LEU A 202 2.19 5.15 -4.62
CA LEU A 202 2.24 5.63 -3.23
C LEU A 202 3.59 6.27 -2.93
N LEU A 203 3.59 7.46 -2.35
CA LEU A 203 4.81 8.16 -1.94
C LEU A 203 5.37 7.58 -0.63
N ASP A 204 6.60 7.05 -0.64
CA ASP A 204 7.14 6.31 0.50
C ASP A 204 8.60 6.68 0.80
N THR A 205 8.87 7.38 1.90
CA THR A 205 10.23 7.67 2.39
C THR A 205 10.78 6.58 3.31
N GLY A 206 9.97 5.60 3.72
CA GLY A 206 10.35 4.42 4.51
C GLY A 206 11.01 3.30 3.68
N SER A 207 11.00 3.40 2.35
CA SER A 207 11.70 2.47 1.44
C SER A 207 12.46 3.20 0.32
N SER A 208 13.41 2.54 -0.34
CA SER A 208 14.31 3.16 -1.34
C SER A 208 14.31 2.48 -2.72
N SER A 209 13.36 1.58 -2.99
CA SER A 209 13.25 0.90 -4.27
C SER A 209 11.86 1.07 -4.86
N THR A 210 11.74 2.06 -5.76
CA THR A 210 10.51 2.31 -6.51
C THR A 210 10.16 1.07 -7.30
N TRP A 211 8.90 0.64 -7.29
CA TRP A 211 8.47 -0.53 -8.04
C TRP A 211 7.09 -0.36 -8.69
N VAL A 212 6.94 -0.98 -9.87
CA VAL A 212 5.70 -1.03 -10.63
C VAL A 212 5.36 -2.47 -11.03
N PRO A 213 4.09 -2.84 -11.14
CA PRO A 213 3.70 -4.21 -11.44
C PRO A 213 3.83 -4.52 -12.93
N ILE A 214 4.21 -5.76 -13.26
CA ILE A 214 4.31 -6.24 -14.65
C ILE A 214 2.95 -6.64 -15.22
N GLN A 215 2.75 -6.41 -16.51
CA GLN A 215 1.59 -6.91 -17.23
C GLN A 215 1.49 -8.44 -17.08
N GLY A 216 0.30 -8.90 -16.70
CA GLY A 216 0.01 -10.31 -16.48
C GLY A 216 0.11 -10.75 -15.01
N CYS A 217 0.66 -9.92 -14.12
CA CYS A 217 0.67 -10.21 -12.68
C CYS A 217 -0.75 -10.37 -12.10
N GLY A 218 -1.69 -9.51 -12.54
CA GLY A 218 -3.10 -9.61 -12.21
C GLY A 218 -3.34 -9.72 -10.70
N ARG A 219 -3.99 -10.81 -10.27
CA ARG A 219 -4.30 -11.05 -8.85
C ARG A 219 -3.07 -11.12 -7.94
N TYR A 220 -1.90 -11.45 -8.49
CA TYR A 220 -0.67 -11.57 -7.71
C TYR A 220 -0.07 -10.20 -7.39
N CYS A 221 -0.53 -9.11 -8.03
CA CYS A 221 -0.13 -7.74 -7.71
C CYS A 221 -1.33 -6.90 -7.26
N GLY A 222 -2.40 -7.52 -6.76
CA GLY A 222 -3.57 -6.78 -6.26
C GLY A 222 -4.49 -6.21 -7.36
N TYR A 223 -4.43 -6.71 -8.60
CA TYR A 223 -5.15 -6.16 -9.75
C TYR A 223 -4.85 -4.67 -9.97
N PRO A 224 -3.58 -4.32 -10.24
CA PRO A 224 -3.19 -2.94 -10.42
C PRO A 224 -3.90 -2.34 -11.64
N LYS A 225 -4.14 -1.03 -11.59
CA LYS A 225 -4.89 -0.34 -12.64
C LYS A 225 -4.05 -0.20 -13.91
N HIS A 226 -2.76 0.06 -13.75
CA HIS A 226 -1.77 0.08 -14.82
C HIS A 226 -0.70 -0.98 -14.55
N SER A 227 -0.08 -1.47 -15.61
CA SER A 227 1.00 -2.47 -15.48
C SER A 227 1.99 -2.28 -16.62
N LEU A 228 3.26 -2.45 -16.29
CA LEU A 228 4.36 -2.27 -17.24
C LEU A 228 4.33 -3.34 -18.33
N VAL A 229 4.46 -2.89 -19.57
CA VAL A 229 4.77 -3.74 -20.71
C VAL A 229 6.20 -3.41 -21.16
N PRO A 230 7.23 -4.16 -20.71
CA PRO A 230 8.62 -3.85 -21.03
C PRO A 230 8.89 -3.74 -22.53
N SER A 231 8.30 -4.65 -23.33
CA SER A 231 8.45 -4.67 -24.79
C SER A 231 7.87 -3.45 -25.52
N ASN A 232 7.07 -2.63 -24.83
CA ASN A 232 6.50 -1.40 -25.41
C ASN A 232 7.41 -0.18 -25.19
N SER A 233 8.55 -0.33 -24.50
CA SER A 233 9.49 0.75 -24.29
C SER A 233 10.80 0.47 -25.02
N SER A 234 11.21 1.40 -25.88
CA SER A 234 12.48 1.36 -26.60
C SER A 234 13.69 1.70 -25.74
N THR A 235 13.48 2.28 -24.55
CA THR A 235 14.53 2.67 -23.60
C THR A 235 14.63 1.74 -22.39
N PHE A 236 13.80 0.69 -22.33
CA PHE A 236 13.81 -0.29 -21.25
C PHE A 236 15.05 -1.18 -21.34
N THR A 237 15.73 -1.34 -20.21
CA THR A 237 16.86 -2.27 -20.05
C THR A 237 16.80 -2.95 -18.70
N THR A 238 17.36 -4.15 -18.59
CA THR A 238 17.42 -4.92 -17.34
C THR A 238 18.62 -5.84 -17.36
N ASP A 239 19.27 -6.00 -16.20
CA ASP A 239 20.28 -7.02 -15.94
C ASP A 239 19.69 -8.25 -15.21
N ASN A 240 18.38 -8.24 -14.95
CA ASN A 240 17.63 -9.23 -14.18
C ASN A 240 18.12 -9.41 -12.73
N MET A 241 18.76 -8.39 -12.14
CA MET A 241 19.09 -8.41 -10.72
C MET A 241 17.83 -8.57 -9.88
N VAL A 242 17.83 -9.52 -8.94
CA VAL A 242 16.66 -9.86 -8.13
C VAL A 242 16.26 -8.69 -7.23
N PHE A 243 14.97 -8.40 -7.21
CA PHE A 243 14.33 -7.48 -6.27
C PHE A 243 13.43 -8.24 -5.31
N SER A 244 13.57 -7.97 -4.01
CA SER A 244 12.65 -8.44 -2.98
C SER A 244 12.70 -7.51 -1.78
N ILE A 245 11.57 -6.90 -1.45
CA ILE A 245 11.42 -6.00 -0.29
C ILE A 245 10.30 -6.49 0.62
N ARG A 246 10.49 -6.37 1.94
CA ARG A 246 9.47 -6.65 2.95
C ARG A 246 9.07 -5.36 3.66
N TYR A 247 7.78 -5.05 3.60
CA TYR A 247 7.15 -3.96 4.34
C TYR A 247 6.53 -4.50 5.64
N GLY A 248 6.07 -3.60 6.50
CA GLY A 248 5.32 -3.99 7.71
C GLY A 248 4.05 -4.80 7.38
N GLU A 249 3.39 -4.46 6.26
CA GLU A 249 2.08 -5.01 5.88
C GLU A 249 2.16 -6.13 4.84
N GLY A 250 3.35 -6.40 4.28
CA GLY A 250 3.47 -7.28 3.13
C GLY A 250 4.87 -7.40 2.56
N PHE A 251 4.98 -7.89 1.34
CA PHE A 251 6.23 -7.91 0.59
C PHE A 251 5.98 -7.82 -0.91
N SER A 252 6.98 -7.34 -1.64
CA SER A 252 6.99 -7.29 -3.10
C SER A 252 8.26 -7.96 -3.62
N ARG A 253 8.16 -8.63 -4.77
CA ARG A 253 9.33 -9.24 -5.43
C ARG A 253 9.26 -9.11 -6.95
N GLY A 254 10.43 -9.26 -7.57
CA GLY A 254 10.59 -9.26 -9.02
C GLY A 254 12.05 -9.05 -9.38
N TYR A 255 12.34 -8.10 -10.26
CA TYR A 255 13.69 -7.76 -10.70
C TYR A 255 13.86 -6.26 -10.95
N TYR A 256 15.08 -5.76 -10.82
CA TYR A 256 15.40 -4.38 -11.16
C TYR A 256 15.51 -4.17 -12.67
N ALA A 257 15.17 -2.98 -13.11
CA ALA A 257 15.25 -2.52 -14.49
C ALA A 257 15.63 -1.02 -14.51
N LYS A 258 15.99 -0.54 -15.69
CA LYS A 258 16.18 0.87 -15.99
C LYS A 258 15.31 1.29 -17.16
N ASP A 259 14.75 2.48 -17.06
CA ASP A 259 14.03 3.10 -18.17
C ASP A 259 14.03 4.64 -18.00
N THR A 260 13.46 5.35 -18.97
CA THR A 260 13.20 6.79 -18.85
C THR A 260 11.93 6.99 -18.01
N VAL A 261 12.02 7.79 -16.95
CA VAL A 261 10.86 8.20 -16.14
C VAL A 261 10.55 9.65 -16.42
N THR A 262 9.29 9.96 -16.72
CA THR A 262 8.82 11.33 -16.97
C THR A 262 7.81 11.74 -15.90
N ILE A 263 8.09 12.86 -15.24
CA ILE A 263 7.27 13.42 -14.16
C ILE A 263 7.07 14.93 -14.37
N ASN A 264 5.82 15.39 -14.32
CA ASN A 264 5.43 16.79 -14.59
C ASN A 264 6.14 17.43 -15.82
N GLY A 265 6.25 16.65 -16.92
CA GLY A 265 6.89 17.08 -18.17
C GLY A 265 8.43 17.01 -18.20
N VAL A 266 9.08 16.63 -17.10
CA VAL A 266 10.54 16.44 -17.00
C VAL A 266 10.87 14.96 -17.18
N SER A 267 11.75 14.65 -18.14
CA SER A 267 12.19 13.27 -18.41
C SER A 267 13.58 13.02 -17.83
N VAL A 268 13.69 11.98 -17.02
CA VAL A 268 14.91 11.51 -16.35
C VAL A 268 15.30 10.17 -17.00
N PRO A 269 16.41 10.10 -17.73
CA PRO A 269 16.85 8.86 -18.36
C PRO A 269 17.48 7.90 -17.34
N GLN A 270 17.50 6.61 -17.66
CA GLN A 270 18.27 5.58 -16.91
C GLN A 270 17.90 5.45 -15.43
N VAL A 271 16.65 5.76 -15.06
CA VAL A 271 16.16 5.63 -13.68
C VAL A 271 16.06 4.16 -13.32
N ASN A 272 16.65 3.79 -12.18
CA ASN A 272 16.48 2.46 -11.59
C ASN A 272 15.09 2.34 -10.95
N PHE A 273 14.42 1.22 -11.19
CA PHE A 273 13.20 0.82 -10.50
C PHE A 273 13.08 -0.70 -10.54
N ALA A 274 12.14 -1.26 -9.79
CA ALA A 274 11.85 -2.68 -9.84
C ALA A 274 10.54 -2.99 -10.57
N VAL A 275 10.56 -4.07 -11.33
CA VAL A 275 9.39 -4.66 -11.98
C VAL A 275 8.88 -5.76 -11.07
N SER A 276 7.77 -5.49 -10.38
CA SER A 276 7.13 -6.46 -9.47
C SER A 276 6.32 -7.49 -10.27
N ASP A 277 6.53 -8.76 -9.98
CA ASP A 277 5.76 -9.89 -10.51
C ASP A 277 4.88 -10.57 -9.45
N TYR A 278 4.99 -10.13 -8.20
CA TYR A 278 4.24 -10.67 -7.08
C TYR A 278 4.31 -9.72 -5.87
N ASN A 279 3.14 -9.43 -5.31
CA ASN A 279 2.94 -8.72 -4.05
C ASN A 279 2.11 -9.61 -3.10
N ASP A 280 2.44 -9.57 -1.82
CA ASP A 280 1.60 -10.09 -0.73
C ASP A 280 1.35 -8.98 0.27
N GLY A 281 0.20 -9.06 0.94
CA GLY A 281 -0.26 -7.99 1.82
C GLY A 281 -0.98 -6.87 1.10
N ASP A 282 -1.33 -5.85 1.87
CA ASP A 282 -2.08 -4.70 1.41
C ASP A 282 -1.15 -3.51 1.13
N LEU A 283 -0.30 -3.63 0.10
CA LEU A 283 0.72 -2.61 -0.18
C LEU A 283 0.20 -1.46 -1.05
N THR A 284 -0.98 -1.59 -1.64
CA THR A 284 -1.50 -0.66 -2.65
C THR A 284 -3.03 -0.54 -2.67
N MET A 285 -3.78 -1.01 -1.66
CA MET A 285 -5.25 -0.89 -1.72
C MET A 285 -5.76 0.57 -1.61
N ASP A 286 -4.87 1.54 -1.40
CA ASP A 286 -5.20 2.97 -1.44
C ASP A 286 -5.36 3.53 -2.87
N GLY A 287 -5.35 2.67 -3.88
CA GLY A 287 -5.53 3.05 -5.29
C GLY A 287 -4.24 3.26 -6.06
N ALA A 288 -3.10 2.93 -5.46
CA ALA A 288 -1.80 2.91 -6.12
C ALA A 288 -1.61 1.66 -7.01
N ASP A 289 -0.81 1.78 -8.06
CA ASP A 289 -0.31 0.68 -8.86
C ASP A 289 0.93 0.03 -8.22
N GLY A 290 1.71 0.82 -7.48
CA GLY A 290 2.97 0.44 -6.84
C GLY A 290 3.47 1.54 -5.90
N ILE A 291 4.77 1.52 -5.59
CA ILE A 291 5.37 2.44 -4.61
C ILE A 291 6.46 3.29 -5.29
N PHE A 292 6.43 4.59 -5.03
CA PHE A 292 7.45 5.56 -5.39
C PHE A 292 8.32 5.84 -4.15
N ALA A 293 9.44 5.14 -4.11
CA ALA A 293 10.30 5.04 -2.94
C ALA A 293 11.36 6.15 -2.93
N LEU A 294 11.48 6.83 -1.80
CA LEU A 294 12.25 8.07 -1.57
C LEU A 294 13.13 8.02 -0.32
N GLY A 295 13.29 6.84 0.28
CA GLY A 295 14.28 6.55 1.31
C GLY A 295 15.71 6.70 0.81
N PRO A 296 16.72 6.74 1.69
CA PRO A 296 18.11 6.88 1.28
C PRO A 296 18.58 5.74 0.37
N ASP A 297 19.47 6.04 -0.58
CA ASP A 297 20.00 5.02 -1.51
C ASP A 297 20.58 3.80 -0.76
N SER A 298 21.25 4.02 0.38
CA SER A 298 21.86 2.95 1.17
C SER A 298 20.86 1.91 1.69
N LEU A 299 19.59 2.27 1.83
CA LEU A 299 18.54 1.34 2.24
C LEU A 299 18.27 0.25 1.19
N SER A 300 18.65 0.47 -0.07
CA SER A 300 18.36 -0.47 -1.16
C SER A 300 19.20 -1.76 -1.07
N ILE A 301 20.28 -1.77 -0.29
CA ILE A 301 21.14 -2.95 -0.07
C ILE A 301 20.39 -4.13 0.54
N TYR A 302 19.26 -3.86 1.20
CA TYR A 302 18.44 -4.89 1.83
C TYR A 302 17.45 -5.54 0.85
N ASN A 303 17.27 -4.96 -0.34
CA ASN A 303 16.24 -5.36 -1.31
C ASN A 303 16.76 -6.27 -2.43
N ASN A 304 18.06 -6.58 -2.44
CA ASN A 304 18.69 -7.46 -3.41
C ASN A 304 19.72 -8.39 -2.74
N PRO A 305 19.91 -9.62 -3.25
CA PRO A 305 20.84 -10.58 -2.67
C PRO A 305 22.31 -10.17 -2.84
N GLU A 306 22.61 -9.32 -3.82
CA GLU A 306 23.97 -8.84 -4.12
C GLU A 306 24.46 -7.74 -3.18
N LYS A 307 23.59 -7.22 -2.30
CA LYS A 307 23.89 -6.10 -1.39
C LYS A 307 24.36 -4.84 -2.12
N LYS A 308 23.92 -4.67 -3.36
CA LYS A 308 24.23 -3.52 -4.19
C LYS A 308 23.36 -2.33 -3.78
N VAL A 309 23.99 -1.16 -3.66
CA VAL A 309 23.28 0.12 -3.52
C VAL A 309 22.75 0.52 -4.90
N ILE A 310 21.46 0.81 -4.97
CA ILE A 310 20.74 1.23 -6.17
C ILE A 310 20.32 2.69 -5.98
N PRO A 311 20.81 3.61 -6.83
CA PRO A 311 20.41 5.02 -6.78
C PRO A 311 18.90 5.19 -6.95
N THR A 312 18.31 5.99 -6.08
CA THR A 312 16.90 6.39 -6.13
C THR A 312 16.63 7.37 -7.28
N PHE A 313 15.36 7.69 -7.49
CA PHE A 313 14.95 8.67 -8.49
C PHE A 313 15.60 10.04 -8.25
N VAL A 314 15.67 10.51 -7.00
CA VAL A 314 16.23 11.83 -6.64
C VAL A 314 17.73 11.89 -6.95
N THR A 315 18.49 10.86 -6.55
CA THR A 315 19.92 10.78 -6.90
C THR A 315 20.10 10.71 -8.42
N THR A 316 19.26 9.96 -9.14
CA THR A 316 19.35 9.90 -10.61
C THR A 316 19.08 11.27 -11.26
N MET A 317 18.10 12.04 -10.75
CA MET A 317 17.85 13.41 -11.22
C MET A 317 19.05 14.32 -10.99
N PHE A 318 19.67 14.24 -9.82
CA PHE A 318 20.84 15.03 -9.46
C PHE A 318 22.05 14.67 -10.31
N GLU A 319 22.37 13.38 -10.45
CA GLU A 319 23.47 12.90 -11.30
C GLU A 319 23.29 13.26 -12.79
N ALA A 320 22.03 13.33 -13.25
CA ALA A 320 21.69 13.78 -14.59
C ALA A 320 21.74 15.32 -14.77
N GLY A 321 22.01 16.09 -13.70
CA GLY A 321 22.03 17.55 -13.72
C GLY A 321 20.65 18.19 -13.93
N ILE A 322 19.57 17.45 -13.63
CA ILE A 322 18.19 17.94 -13.78
C ILE A 322 17.81 18.85 -12.60
N ILE A 323 18.26 18.50 -11.40
CA ILE A 323 18.14 19.29 -10.18
C ILE A 323 19.53 19.69 -9.68
N GLU A 324 19.65 20.86 -9.04
CA GLU A 324 20.96 21.37 -8.58
C GLU A 324 21.45 20.72 -7.29
N ASN A 325 20.54 20.31 -6.41
CA ASN A 325 20.84 19.72 -5.12
C ASN A 325 20.18 18.36 -5.01
N ASN A 326 20.83 17.38 -4.38
CA ASN A 326 20.24 16.07 -4.08
C ASN A 326 19.34 16.18 -2.84
N VAL A 327 18.28 16.96 -2.98
CA VAL A 327 17.34 17.34 -1.93
C VAL A 327 15.94 17.23 -2.49
N PHE A 328 14.98 16.82 -1.67
CA PHE A 328 13.57 17.00 -1.98
C PHE A 328 12.79 17.43 -0.75
N SER A 329 11.64 18.07 -0.96
CA SER A 329 10.71 18.43 0.10
C SER A 329 9.30 17.99 -0.22
N VAL A 330 8.54 17.71 0.83
CA VAL A 330 7.17 17.24 0.74
C VAL A 330 6.27 18.17 1.53
N TYR A 331 5.25 18.70 0.87
CA TYR A 331 4.19 19.50 1.45
C TYR A 331 2.88 18.72 1.36
N PHE A 332 2.26 18.48 2.50
CA PHE A 332 0.94 17.85 2.59
C PHE A 332 -0.08 18.82 3.17
N GLN A 333 -1.26 18.88 2.55
CA GLN A 333 -2.42 19.51 3.16
C GLN A 333 -3.16 18.47 3.99
N PRO A 334 -3.53 18.79 5.25
CA PRO A 334 -4.41 17.93 6.05
C PRO A 334 -5.73 17.65 5.33
N LEU A 335 -6.42 16.58 5.76
CA LEU A 335 -7.79 16.35 5.33
C LEU A 335 -8.70 17.49 5.78
N ALA A 336 -9.50 18.00 4.85
CA ALA A 336 -10.57 18.94 5.17
C ALA A 336 -11.63 18.26 6.03
N HIS A 337 -12.26 19.04 6.91
CA HIS A 337 -13.38 18.55 7.73
C HIS A 337 -14.60 18.22 6.87
N ASP A 338 -14.90 19.01 5.85
CA ASP A 338 -15.91 18.71 4.85
C ASP A 338 -15.25 18.03 3.63
N VAL A 339 -15.67 16.80 3.32
CA VAL A 339 -15.20 16.04 2.14
C VAL A 339 -15.47 16.82 0.84
N ARG A 340 -16.46 17.72 0.81
CA ARG A 340 -16.74 18.60 -0.34
C ARG A 340 -15.71 19.70 -0.55
N GLU A 341 -14.96 20.05 0.49
CA GLU A 341 -13.87 21.03 0.44
C GLU A 341 -12.51 20.39 0.16
N GLN A 342 -12.45 19.05 0.14
CA GLN A 342 -11.23 18.31 -0.18
C GLN A 342 -10.82 18.60 -1.63
N LYS A 343 -9.76 19.41 -1.81
CA LYS A 343 -9.12 19.58 -3.11
C LYS A 343 -8.55 18.23 -3.54
N ARG A 344 -8.70 17.90 -4.83
CA ARG A 344 -8.17 16.66 -5.41
C ARG A 344 -6.65 16.60 -5.35
N ILE A 345 -5.99 17.70 -5.71
CA ILE A 345 -4.57 17.90 -5.50
C ILE A 345 -4.44 18.60 -4.15
N ASN A 346 -3.79 17.96 -3.19
CA ASN A 346 -3.70 18.43 -1.82
C ASN A 346 -2.33 18.14 -1.19
N GLY A 347 -1.31 18.11 -2.04
CA GLY A 347 0.09 18.09 -1.65
C GLY A 347 0.96 18.37 -2.85
N GLU A 348 2.24 18.56 -2.60
CA GLU A 348 3.25 18.76 -3.64
C GLU A 348 4.59 18.23 -3.15
N ILE A 349 5.30 17.49 -4.00
CA ILE A 349 6.71 17.16 -3.79
C ILE A 349 7.56 18.07 -4.66
N VAL A 350 8.66 18.56 -4.14
CA VAL A 350 9.59 19.46 -4.83
C VAL A 350 10.97 18.83 -4.82
N PHE A 351 11.50 18.50 -5.99
CA PHE A 351 12.87 18.02 -6.16
C PHE A 351 13.83 19.19 -6.40
N GLY A 352 15.03 19.12 -5.82
CA GLY A 352 16.08 20.11 -5.90
C GLY A 352 16.13 21.11 -4.75
N GLY A 353 15.15 21.09 -3.82
CA GLY A 353 15.09 22.03 -2.70
C GLY A 353 13.70 22.19 -2.10
N VAL A 354 13.42 23.40 -1.61
CA VAL A 354 12.17 23.78 -0.95
C VAL A 354 11.54 24.94 -1.71
N LYS A 355 10.22 24.89 -1.89
CA LYS A 355 9.45 25.98 -2.49
C LYS A 355 9.02 26.95 -1.40
N GLU A 356 9.45 28.21 -1.50
CA GLU A 356 9.19 29.25 -0.48
C GLU A 356 7.70 29.42 -0.15
N SER A 357 6.81 29.27 -1.15
CA SER A 357 5.36 29.37 -0.90
C SER A 357 4.78 28.25 -0.03
N HIS A 358 5.54 27.20 0.29
CA HIS A 358 5.10 26.12 1.17
C HIS A 358 5.46 26.34 2.64
N ILE A 359 6.38 27.26 2.95
CA ILE A 359 6.91 27.44 4.30
C ILE A 359 6.63 28.86 4.81
N VAL A 360 6.40 28.98 6.11
CA VAL A 360 6.29 30.29 6.80
C VAL A 360 7.32 30.46 7.91
N SER A 361 8.21 29.47 8.08
CA SER A 361 9.34 29.53 8.98
C SER A 361 10.58 28.90 8.35
N ASN A 362 11.75 29.20 8.92
CA ASN A 362 13.02 28.64 8.45
C ASN A 362 13.06 27.12 8.67
N VAL A 363 13.63 26.40 7.71
CA VAL A 363 13.85 24.96 7.82
C VAL A 363 14.83 24.67 8.95
N SER A 364 14.37 23.91 9.95
CA SER A 364 15.20 23.44 11.05
C SER A 364 15.65 22.01 10.78
N TYR A 365 16.95 21.82 10.66
CA TYR A 365 17.53 20.53 10.31
C TYR A 365 17.93 19.71 11.55
N VAL A 366 17.71 18.41 11.44
CA VAL A 366 18.10 17.37 12.39
C VAL A 366 18.97 16.35 11.63
N PRO A 367 20.17 16.01 12.10
CA PRO A 367 20.99 14.99 11.45
C PRO A 367 20.29 13.62 11.50
N THR A 368 20.47 12.80 10.46
CA THR A 368 19.98 11.42 10.51
C THR A 368 20.72 10.65 11.61
N THR A 369 20.01 9.75 12.28
CA THR A 369 20.56 8.92 13.34
C THR A 369 21.76 8.08 12.86
N LYS A 370 22.72 7.86 13.76
CA LYS A 370 23.85 6.95 13.51
C LYS A 370 23.63 5.56 14.13
N GLN A 371 22.48 5.34 14.77
CA GLN A 371 22.16 4.06 15.40
C GLN A 371 22.05 2.94 14.36
N SER A 372 22.69 1.80 14.61
CA SER A 372 22.95 0.76 13.59
C SER A 372 21.70 0.22 12.91
N ASN A 373 20.57 0.15 13.62
CA ASN A 373 19.32 -0.41 13.11
C ASN A 373 18.58 0.55 12.17
N PHE A 374 18.89 1.86 12.23
CA PHE A 374 18.17 2.90 11.51
C PHE A 374 19.06 3.86 10.70
N LYS A 375 20.39 3.66 10.71
CA LYS A 375 21.37 4.52 10.03
C LYS A 375 21.17 4.68 8.51
N ASP A 376 20.44 3.75 7.89
CA ASP A 376 20.15 3.74 6.45
C ASP A 376 18.75 4.31 6.14
N TYR A 377 18.01 4.77 7.14
CA TYR A 377 16.66 5.35 6.98
C TYR A 377 16.67 6.86 7.13
N TRP A 378 15.61 7.50 6.65
CA TRP A 378 15.23 8.83 7.10
C TRP A 378 14.72 8.77 8.53
N ALA A 379 15.64 8.66 9.47
CA ALA A 379 15.34 8.56 10.89
C ALA A 379 16.22 9.50 11.69
N ALA A 380 15.68 10.04 12.79
CA ALA A 380 16.35 10.98 13.67
C ALA A 380 16.24 10.53 15.13
N ASP A 381 17.23 10.92 15.94
CA ASP A 381 17.17 10.70 17.38
C ASP A 381 16.18 11.69 18.03
N ILE A 382 15.26 11.16 18.85
CA ILE A 382 14.31 11.93 19.64
C ILE A 382 14.90 12.15 21.04
N ASP A 383 15.08 13.41 21.40
CA ASP A 383 15.66 13.82 22.69
C ASP A 383 14.65 13.61 23.82
N ALA A 384 13.40 13.99 23.59
CA ALA A 384 12.32 13.88 24.55
C ALA A 384 10.96 13.77 23.87
N ILE A 385 10.00 13.13 24.55
CA ILE A 385 8.59 13.16 24.18
C ILE A 385 7.79 13.66 25.38
N SER A 386 6.99 14.70 25.18
CA SER A 386 6.14 15.30 26.20
C SER A 386 4.66 15.17 25.87
N VAL A 387 3.85 14.86 26.88
CA VAL A 387 2.38 14.75 26.81
C VAL A 387 1.79 15.54 27.97
N GLY A 388 1.24 16.72 27.69
CA GLY A 388 0.84 17.67 28.74
C GLY A 388 2.03 17.99 29.66
N ASN A 389 1.86 17.80 30.97
CA ASN A 389 2.91 18.08 31.97
C ASN A 389 3.92 16.93 32.16
N TYR A 390 3.78 15.83 31.42
CA TYR A 390 4.69 14.70 31.50
C TYR A 390 5.73 14.78 30.39
N THR A 391 7.00 14.71 30.74
CA THR A 391 8.12 14.61 29.79
C THR A 391 8.89 13.33 30.05
N LYS A 392 9.23 12.62 28.97
CA LYS A 392 10.06 11.43 29.00
C LYS A 392 11.31 11.71 28.17
N THR A 393 12.47 11.61 28.83
CA THR A 393 13.77 11.48 28.18
C THR A 393 14.19 10.01 28.20
N TYR A 394 15.02 9.62 27.23
CA TYR A 394 15.51 8.26 27.09
C TYR A 394 17.03 8.24 27.21
N ASP A 395 17.57 7.31 28.00
CA ASP A 395 19.02 7.16 28.19
C ASP A 395 19.70 6.79 26.86
N GLU A 396 19.12 5.82 26.16
CA GLU A 396 19.34 5.59 24.74
C GLU A 396 18.22 6.31 23.98
N LYS A 397 18.56 7.33 23.19
CA LYS A 397 17.57 8.13 22.46
C LYS A 397 16.72 7.22 21.57
N VAL A 398 15.41 7.39 21.70
CA VAL A 398 14.42 6.75 20.83
C VAL A 398 14.62 7.22 19.40
N VAL A 399 14.54 6.33 18.42
CA VAL A 399 14.64 6.69 17.01
C VAL A 399 13.26 6.93 16.41
N GLY A 400 13.06 8.09 15.80
CA GLY A 400 11.87 8.41 15.01
C GLY A 400 12.15 8.30 13.52
N MET A 401 11.51 7.35 12.84
CA MET A 401 11.51 7.26 11.38
C MET A 401 10.51 8.26 10.78
N VAL A 402 10.91 9.02 9.76
CA VAL A 402 10.10 10.05 9.11
C VAL A 402 9.57 9.47 7.80
N ASP A 403 8.32 9.05 7.79
CA ASP A 403 7.81 8.10 6.80
C ASP A 403 6.53 8.61 6.13
N THR A 404 6.65 9.08 4.88
CA THR A 404 5.49 9.46 4.07
C THR A 404 4.66 8.26 3.65
N GLY A 405 5.21 7.04 3.68
CA GLY A 405 4.48 5.81 3.40
C GLY A 405 3.65 5.32 4.59
N SER A 406 3.72 5.99 5.74
CA SER A 406 2.96 5.63 6.94
C SER A 406 1.83 6.60 7.22
N THR A 407 0.62 6.05 7.29
CA THR A 407 -0.57 6.83 7.68
C THR A 407 -0.52 7.25 9.14
N LEU A 408 -0.09 6.35 10.02
CA LEU A 408 -0.18 6.53 11.47
C LEU A 408 1.13 7.09 12.05
N VAL A 409 1.00 7.76 13.19
CA VAL A 409 2.08 8.14 14.08
C VAL A 409 2.20 7.06 15.15
N PHE A 410 3.30 6.31 15.10
CA PHE A 410 3.61 5.26 16.07
C PHE A 410 4.50 5.85 17.16
N LEU A 411 4.08 5.71 18.42
CA LEU A 411 4.85 6.16 19.58
C LEU A 411 4.97 5.06 20.64
N PRO A 412 5.98 5.12 21.51
CA PRO A 412 6.14 4.16 22.60
C PRO A 412 4.84 4.01 23.41
N ARG A 413 4.50 2.78 23.79
CA ARG A 413 3.26 2.47 24.51
C ARG A 413 3.05 3.32 25.76
N GLU A 414 4.13 3.64 26.47
CA GLU A 414 4.05 4.53 27.63
C GLU A 414 3.52 5.92 27.27
N ILE A 415 3.94 6.49 26.14
CA ILE A 415 3.48 7.79 25.64
C ILE A 415 2.00 7.72 25.27
N ILE A 416 1.62 6.74 24.44
CA ILE A 416 0.22 6.54 24.01
C ILE A 416 -0.71 6.36 25.21
N SER A 417 -0.28 5.61 26.23
CA SER A 417 -1.06 5.42 27.45
C SER A 417 -1.32 6.73 28.21
N ARG A 418 -0.40 7.71 28.13
CA ARG A 418 -0.57 9.03 28.73
C ARG A 418 -1.48 9.93 27.91
N VAL A 419 -1.39 9.87 26.58
CA VAL A 419 -2.26 10.65 25.69
C VAL A 419 -3.73 10.36 25.97
N PHE A 420 -4.08 9.09 26.09
CA PHE A 420 -5.47 8.68 26.29
C PHE A 420 -5.87 8.49 27.76
N LYS A 421 -5.03 8.90 28.72
CA LYS A 421 -5.31 8.75 30.14
C LYS A 421 -6.55 9.57 30.53
N GLY A 422 -7.60 8.89 30.99
CA GLY A 422 -8.83 9.54 31.44
C GLY A 422 -9.79 9.99 30.33
N VAL A 423 -9.51 9.63 29.07
CA VAL A 423 -10.41 9.91 27.95
C VAL A 423 -11.65 8.99 28.05
N LYS A 424 -12.79 9.58 28.40
CA LYS A 424 -14.08 8.85 28.41
C LYS A 424 -14.48 8.49 26.99
N GLY A 425 -14.96 7.26 26.79
CA GLY A 425 -15.39 6.78 25.47
C GLY A 425 -14.24 6.34 24.56
N LEU A 426 -13.01 6.22 25.07
CA LEU A 426 -11.90 5.61 24.33
C LEU A 426 -12.23 4.17 23.95
N ARG A 427 -12.02 3.81 22.69
CA ARG A 427 -12.18 2.45 22.16
C ARG A 427 -10.98 2.10 21.28
N ARG A 428 -10.85 0.80 21.00
CA ARG A 428 -9.99 0.29 19.94
C ARG A 428 -10.81 -0.59 19.02
N ASP A 429 -10.54 -0.54 17.73
CA ASP A 429 -11.14 -1.46 16.77
C ASP A 429 -10.44 -2.85 16.81
N PHE A 430 -10.73 -3.72 15.86
CA PHE A 430 -10.12 -5.05 15.78
C PHE A 430 -8.65 -5.01 15.34
N SER A 431 -8.21 -3.94 14.66
CA SER A 431 -6.81 -3.73 14.25
C SER A 431 -5.97 -3.08 15.37
N GLY A 432 -6.63 -2.58 16.42
CA GLY A 432 -5.99 -1.90 17.54
C GLY A 432 -5.88 -0.39 17.36
N GLN A 433 -6.49 0.18 16.32
CA GLN A 433 -6.54 1.62 16.09
C GLN A 433 -7.41 2.31 17.13
N TYR A 434 -6.94 3.43 17.66
CA TYR A 434 -7.65 4.18 18.70
C TYR A 434 -8.80 5.02 18.13
N ILE A 435 -9.94 4.95 18.82
CA ILE A 435 -11.15 5.71 18.53
C ILE A 435 -11.51 6.52 19.77
N VAL A 436 -11.78 7.81 19.58
CA VAL A 436 -12.18 8.76 20.63
C VAL A 436 -13.47 9.47 20.24
N PRO A 437 -14.21 10.04 21.21
CA PRO A 437 -15.27 10.98 20.87
C PRO A 437 -14.70 12.16 20.08
N CYS A 438 -15.31 12.52 18.95
CA CYS A 438 -14.81 13.59 18.08
C CYS A 438 -14.70 14.95 18.80
N LEU A 439 -15.54 15.18 19.81
CA LEU A 439 -15.57 16.39 20.64
C LEU A 439 -14.88 16.22 22.01
N ALA A 440 -13.94 15.27 22.14
CA ALA A 440 -13.19 15.07 23.38
C ALA A 440 -12.37 16.33 23.73
N LYS A 441 -12.67 16.95 24.89
CA LYS A 441 -12.06 18.23 25.32
C LYS A 441 -10.71 18.09 26.04
N ASN A 442 -10.34 16.88 26.49
CA ASN A 442 -9.18 16.65 27.35
C ASN A 442 -8.04 15.91 26.63
N LEU A 443 -7.93 16.08 25.32
CA LEU A 443 -6.86 15.49 24.52
C LEU A 443 -5.61 16.40 24.62
N PRO A 444 -4.44 15.89 25.05
CA PRO A 444 -3.25 16.70 25.25
C PRO A 444 -2.46 16.93 23.95
N ASN A 445 -1.67 18.00 23.89
CA ASN A 445 -0.61 18.11 22.87
C ASN A 445 0.46 17.04 23.12
N ILE A 446 1.04 16.54 22.02
CA ILE A 446 2.23 15.67 22.04
C ILE A 446 3.38 16.50 21.47
N THR A 447 4.46 16.67 22.23
CA THR A 447 5.64 17.39 21.78
C THR A 447 6.79 16.41 21.59
N ILE A 448 7.37 16.39 20.40
CA ILE A 448 8.54 15.60 20.04
C ILE A 448 9.72 16.56 19.95
N THR A 449 10.73 16.38 20.78
CA THR A 449 11.93 17.22 20.76
C THR A 449 13.02 16.49 19.98
N MET A 450 13.52 17.09 18.90
CA MET A 450 14.64 16.57 18.10
C MET A 450 15.66 17.69 17.88
N ASN A 451 16.93 17.40 18.17
CA ASN A 451 18.03 18.36 18.10
C ASN A 451 17.74 19.65 18.90
N GLY A 452 17.11 19.50 20.07
CA GLY A 452 16.72 20.62 20.94
C GLY A 452 15.58 21.50 20.43
N LYS A 453 14.93 21.16 19.29
CA LYS A 453 13.74 21.84 18.80
C LYS A 453 12.48 21.01 19.04
N ASP A 454 11.43 21.69 19.49
CA ASP A 454 10.13 21.09 19.75
C ASP A 454 9.23 21.10 18.50
N TYR A 455 8.60 19.96 18.25
CA TYR A 455 7.59 19.76 17.22
C TYR A 455 6.29 19.25 17.87
N VAL A 456 5.19 19.97 17.68
CA VAL A 456 3.96 19.81 18.47
C VAL A 456 2.82 19.25 17.61
N ILE A 457 2.37 18.05 17.96
CA ILE A 457 1.18 17.41 17.40
C ILE A 457 -0.02 17.74 18.29
N THR A 458 -0.93 18.58 17.80
CA THR A 458 -2.14 18.99 18.51
C THR A 458 -3.28 17.97 18.34
N PRO A 459 -4.30 17.96 19.22
CA PRO A 459 -5.48 17.11 19.08
C PRO A 459 -6.22 17.26 17.75
N GLU A 460 -6.20 18.45 17.15
CA GLU A 460 -6.78 18.69 15.83
C GLU A 460 -6.05 17.92 14.73
N ASN A 461 -4.73 17.75 14.87
CA ASN A 461 -3.89 17.10 13.88
C ASN A 461 -3.86 15.58 14.02
N TYR A 462 -4.07 15.03 15.23
CA TYR A 462 -4.07 13.59 15.43
C TYR A 462 -5.45 12.94 15.54
N VAL A 463 -6.55 13.70 15.56
CA VAL A 463 -7.92 13.17 15.50
C VAL A 463 -8.48 13.33 14.08
N ILE A 464 -8.86 12.22 13.45
CA ILE A 464 -9.37 12.18 12.08
C ILE A 464 -10.87 12.52 12.12
N LYS A 465 -11.19 13.77 11.77
CA LYS A 465 -12.56 14.31 11.80
C LYS A 465 -13.26 14.35 10.43
N GLY A 466 -12.58 13.94 9.35
CA GLY A 466 -13.10 13.97 7.97
C GLY A 466 -12.56 12.80 7.14
N GLY A 467 -13.15 12.57 5.95
CA GLY A 467 -12.76 11.50 5.02
C GLY A 467 -13.56 10.18 5.19
N LEU A 468 -13.30 9.20 4.32
CA LEU A 468 -13.96 7.88 4.32
C LEU A 468 -13.75 7.10 5.63
N LEU A 469 -12.72 7.46 6.39
CA LEU A 469 -12.37 6.87 7.67
C LEU A 469 -13.12 7.49 8.87
N THR A 470 -14.01 8.47 8.69
CA THR A 470 -14.89 8.88 9.80
C THR A 470 -15.89 7.77 10.12
N PHE A 471 -15.79 7.19 11.32
CA PHE A 471 -16.67 6.10 11.75
C PHE A 471 -18.11 6.56 11.93
N SER A 472 -18.30 7.70 12.62
CA SER A 472 -19.59 8.38 12.77
C SER A 472 -19.39 9.84 13.15
N PRO A 473 -20.44 10.69 13.16
CA PRO A 473 -20.34 12.07 13.64
C PRO A 473 -19.87 12.20 15.11
N GLU A 474 -19.93 11.11 15.88
CA GLU A 474 -19.62 11.11 17.31
C GLU A 474 -18.29 10.43 17.64
N ASN A 475 -17.81 9.51 16.80
CA ASN A 475 -16.61 8.71 17.05
C ASN A 475 -15.60 8.89 15.91
N CYS A 476 -14.40 9.34 16.26
CA CYS A 476 -13.32 9.65 15.35
C CYS A 476 -12.13 8.71 15.60
N TYR A 477 -11.54 8.19 14.53
CA TYR A 477 -10.24 7.53 14.63
C TYR A 477 -9.15 8.56 14.95
N THR A 478 -8.02 8.06 15.44
CA THR A 478 -6.81 8.88 15.60
C THR A 478 -5.70 8.36 14.69
N TYR A 479 -4.78 9.24 14.32
CA TYR A 479 -3.53 8.85 13.69
C TYR A 479 -2.58 8.13 14.65
N LEU A 480 -2.89 8.01 15.95
CA LEU A 480 -1.97 7.48 16.94
C LEU A 480 -2.07 5.96 17.05
N GLN A 481 -0.90 5.31 17.15
CA GLN A 481 -0.78 3.87 17.35
C GLN A 481 0.40 3.56 18.30
N GLU A 482 0.29 2.46 19.04
CA GLU A 482 1.43 1.93 19.81
C GLU A 482 2.50 1.40 18.85
N SER A 483 3.75 1.80 19.03
CA SER A 483 4.87 1.29 18.24
C SER A 483 4.99 -0.24 18.35
N PRO A 484 5.20 -0.96 17.23
CA PRO A 484 5.50 -2.38 17.27
C PRO A 484 6.94 -2.60 17.80
N PRO A 485 7.30 -3.84 18.21
CA PRO A 485 8.57 -4.10 18.91
C PRO A 485 9.87 -3.84 18.13
N PHE A 486 9.79 -3.54 16.84
CA PHE A 486 10.93 -3.40 15.93
C PHE A 486 11.21 -1.95 15.50
N VAL A 487 10.42 -0.98 15.98
CA VAL A 487 10.61 0.45 15.72
C VAL A 487 10.18 1.24 16.95
N ASP A 488 10.95 2.26 17.32
CA ASP A 488 10.62 3.03 18.53
C ASP A 488 9.53 4.05 18.25
N ALA A 489 9.63 4.79 17.14
CA ALA A 489 8.61 5.71 16.66
C ALA A 489 8.60 5.82 15.12
N ILE A 490 7.41 6.08 14.57
CA ILE A 490 7.22 6.44 13.15
C ILE A 490 6.41 7.73 13.11
N LEU A 491 6.92 8.74 12.42
CA LEU A 491 6.31 10.04 12.22
C LEU A 491 5.65 10.07 10.83
N GLY A 492 4.43 9.52 10.76
CA GLY A 492 3.58 9.49 9.57
C GLY A 492 2.73 10.76 9.36
N TYR A 493 1.62 10.66 8.63
CA TYR A 493 0.80 11.83 8.25
C TYR A 493 0.29 12.68 9.40
N GLY A 494 -0.04 12.08 10.55
CA GLY A 494 -0.43 12.83 11.74
C GLY A 494 0.62 13.87 12.17
N PHE A 495 1.89 13.68 11.80
CA PHE A 495 3.00 14.63 11.98
C PHE A 495 3.34 15.37 10.66
N LEU A 496 3.43 14.66 9.53
CA LEU A 496 3.87 15.20 8.24
C LEU A 496 2.86 16.15 7.57
N GLN A 497 1.60 16.15 7.98
CA GLN A 497 0.61 17.14 7.53
C GLN A 497 0.74 18.50 8.24
N GLN A 498 1.63 18.62 9.23
CA GLN A 498 1.84 19.82 10.03
C GLN A 498 3.05 20.62 9.55
N TYR A 499 4.06 19.91 9.05
CA TYR A 499 5.35 20.45 8.68
C TYR A 499 5.66 20.12 7.24
N VAL A 500 6.29 21.06 6.53
CA VAL A 500 7.01 20.71 5.31
C VAL A 500 8.24 19.91 5.74
N SER A 501 8.33 18.66 5.29
CA SER A 501 9.51 17.83 5.50
C SER A 501 10.49 18.00 4.34
N VAL A 502 11.79 18.10 4.67
CA VAL A 502 12.89 18.28 3.72
C VAL A 502 13.89 17.17 3.93
N TYR A 503 14.31 16.51 2.86
CA TYR A 503 15.21 15.36 2.91
C TYR A 503 16.46 15.71 2.11
N ASP A 504 17.59 15.82 2.81
CA ASP A 504 18.86 16.27 2.26
C ASP A 504 19.84 15.10 2.22
N ASN A 505 19.96 14.47 1.04
CA ASN A 505 20.85 13.32 0.82
C ASN A 505 22.32 13.70 0.96
N GLU A 506 22.69 14.92 0.57
CA GLU A 506 24.08 15.38 0.55
C GLU A 506 24.63 15.51 1.97
N ASN A 507 23.84 16.10 2.87
CA ASN A 507 24.25 16.39 4.24
C ASN A 507 23.72 15.37 5.26
N LYS A 508 22.95 14.37 4.82
CA LYS A 508 22.36 13.31 5.67
C LYS A 508 21.58 13.90 6.84
N ARG A 509 20.58 14.70 6.53
CA ARG A 509 19.74 15.40 7.51
C ARG A 509 18.31 15.55 7.01
N ILE A 510 17.40 15.70 7.96
CA ILE A 510 15.97 15.91 7.73
C ILE A 510 15.62 17.30 8.26
N GLY A 511 14.92 18.08 7.46
CA GLY A 511 14.49 19.43 7.80
C GLY A 511 12.98 19.49 8.02
N PHE A 512 12.56 20.38 8.91
CA PHE A 512 11.16 20.67 9.16
C PHE A 512 10.93 22.17 9.24
N ALA A 513 9.89 22.65 8.54
CA ALA A 513 9.41 24.02 8.59
C ALA A 513 7.89 24.03 8.78
N ASP A 514 7.38 25.09 9.41
CA ASP A 514 5.93 25.29 9.54
C ASP A 514 5.34 25.52 8.15
N ARG A 515 4.30 24.77 7.84
CA ARG A 515 3.67 24.83 6.53
C ARG A 515 2.87 26.13 6.37
N ALA A 516 2.86 26.69 5.17
CA ALA A 516 1.89 27.69 4.79
C ALA A 516 0.47 27.09 4.74
N SER A 517 -0.53 27.85 5.17
CA SER A 517 -1.93 27.54 4.86
C SER A 517 -2.22 28.11 3.48
N ILE A 518 -2.52 27.25 2.50
CA ILE A 518 -3.00 27.73 1.20
C ILE A 518 -4.51 27.98 1.33
N GLU A 519 -4.91 29.23 1.20
CA GLU A 519 -6.32 29.67 1.14
C GLU A 519 -7.12 28.99 0.00
#